data_AF-A0A1C7YZE0-F1
#
_entry.id   AF-A0A1C7YZE0-F1
#
_cell.length_a   1.000
_cell.length_b   1.000
_cell.length_c   1.000
_cell.angle_alpha   90.00
_cell.angle_beta   90.00
_cell.angle_gamma   90.00
#
_symmetry.space_group_name_H-M   'P 1'
#
loop_
_entity.id
_entity.type
_entity.pdbx_description
1 polymer ?
#
loop_
_entity_poly.entity_id
_entity_poly.type
_entity_poly.pdbx_seq_one_letter_code
_entity_poly.pdbx_strand_id
1 'polypeptide(L)'
;MKSSNQYKSVQATFKVLTNHDKQGYPIPYVEGAEDGTIRVGETFTIVLPPHVSPSYERVHFMFNTAGVTAGIYIRLLDFVSGEATRLVVTPDVIIAEKPFKVGDVATVESFLDMRNVGWVWGEVSVPYTFIS
;
A
#
# COMPACT_ATOMS: atom_id res chain seq x y z
N MET A 1 39.74 -4.33 26.38
CA MET A 1 39.65 -3.00 25.72
C MET A 1 39.45 -3.19 24.22
N LYS A 2 38.35 -2.61 23.69
CA LYS A 2 38.06 -2.13 22.32
C LYS A 2 38.32 -3.09 21.13
N SER A 3 37.26 -3.56 20.46
CA SER A 3 36.52 -2.92 19.33
C SER A 3 37.19 -3.29 17.98
N SER A 4 36.53 -3.66 16.89
CA SER A 4 35.23 -3.22 16.36
C SER A 4 34.78 -4.17 15.24
N ASN A 5 33.51 -4.59 15.29
CA ASN A 5 32.78 -5.19 14.17
C ASN A 5 32.63 -4.16 13.05
N GLN A 6 33.19 -4.42 11.86
CA GLN A 6 32.99 -3.59 10.67
C GLN A 6 31.68 -3.98 9.97
N TYR A 7 30.56 -3.44 10.44
CA TYR A 7 29.37 -3.35 9.58
C TYR A 7 29.53 -2.12 8.69
N LYS A 8 29.90 -2.34 7.43
CA LYS A 8 29.80 -1.33 6.39
C LYS A 8 28.32 -0.96 6.25
N SER A 9 27.95 0.22 6.75
CA SER A 9 26.65 0.82 6.49
C SER A 9 26.51 1.05 4.99
N VAL A 10 25.72 0.23 4.30
CA VAL A 10 25.23 0.56 2.97
C VAL A 10 24.22 1.67 3.16
N GLN A 11 24.65 2.92 3.00
CA GLN A 11 23.74 4.05 2.90
C GLN A 11 22.99 3.90 1.57
N ALA A 12 21.80 3.28 1.62
CA ALA A 12 20.85 3.39 0.53
C ALA A 12 20.54 4.87 0.35
N THR A 13 20.99 5.44 -0.77
CA THR A 13 20.71 6.82 -1.12
C THR A 13 19.27 6.86 -1.65
N PHE A 14 18.30 7.10 -0.76
CA PHE A 14 16.94 7.38 -1.17
C PHE A 14 16.93 8.78 -1.80
N LYS A 15 17.03 8.84 -3.14
CA LYS A 15 16.64 10.05 -3.85
C LYS A 15 15.14 10.21 -3.71
N VAL A 16 14.70 11.05 -2.79
CA VAL A 16 13.33 11.59 -2.81
C VAL A 16 13.24 12.46 -4.05
N LEU A 17 12.70 11.89 -5.14
CA LEU A 17 12.39 12.62 -6.35
C LEU A 17 11.10 13.39 -6.10
N THR A 18 11.23 14.61 -5.59
CA THR A 18 10.13 15.57 -5.56
C THR A 18 9.81 16.03 -6.98
N ASN A 19 8.58 15.74 -7.43
CA ASN A 19 7.86 16.34 -8.56
C ASN A 19 8.42 16.11 -9.97
N HIS A 20 8.00 15.01 -10.59
CA HIS A 20 7.63 15.03 -12.00
C HIS A 20 6.14 14.62 -12.08
N ASP A 21 5.31 15.58 -12.53
CA ASP A 21 3.86 15.52 -12.76
C ASP A 21 2.93 15.52 -11.54
N LYS A 22 2.50 16.71 -11.11
CA LYS A 22 1.29 16.89 -10.26
C LYS A 22 0.00 16.71 -11.05
N GLN A 23 -0.08 15.66 -11.87
CA GLN A 23 -1.36 15.00 -12.12
C GLN A 23 -1.42 13.91 -11.06
N GLY A 24 -2.08 14.22 -9.93
CA GLY A 24 -1.94 13.47 -8.67
C GLY A 24 -1.99 11.95 -8.87
N TYR A 25 -1.13 11.23 -8.17
CA TYR A 25 -1.13 9.77 -8.24
C TYR A 25 -2.54 9.26 -7.89
N PRO A 26 -2.99 8.16 -8.52
CA PRO A 26 -4.28 7.59 -8.19
C PRO A 26 -4.32 7.23 -6.70
N ILE A 27 -5.39 7.66 -6.03
CA ILE A 27 -5.60 7.35 -4.61
C ILE A 27 -6.26 5.97 -4.53
N PRO A 28 -5.63 4.98 -3.87
CA PRO A 28 -6.25 3.68 -3.72
C PRO A 28 -7.45 3.74 -2.76
N TYR A 29 -8.39 2.82 -2.91
CA TYR A 29 -9.58 2.72 -2.04
C TYR A 29 -10.02 1.27 -1.86
N VAL A 30 -10.89 1.03 -0.87
CA VAL A 30 -11.57 -0.27 -0.70
C VAL A 30 -12.94 -0.22 -1.38
N GLU A 31 -13.17 -1.14 -2.31
CA GLU A 31 -14.42 -1.24 -3.06
C GLU A 31 -15.59 -1.58 -2.13
N GLY A 32 -16.67 -0.81 -2.22
CA GLY A 32 -17.87 -0.98 -1.37
C GLY A 32 -17.79 -0.36 0.03
N ALA A 33 -16.65 0.23 0.43
CA ALA A 33 -16.47 0.91 1.71
C ALA A 33 -16.85 2.41 1.63
N GLU A 34 -18.04 2.74 1.12
CA GLU A 34 -18.48 4.12 0.85
C GLU A 34 -18.57 4.99 2.12
N ASP A 35 -18.82 4.38 3.27
CA ASP A 35 -18.89 5.04 4.58
C ASP A 35 -17.56 4.97 5.35
N GLY A 36 -16.49 4.47 4.72
CA GLY A 36 -15.21 4.26 5.36
C GLY A 36 -15.20 3.10 6.34
N THR A 37 -16.07 2.10 6.18
CA THR A 37 -16.09 0.91 7.04
C THR A 37 -15.72 -0.37 6.30
N ILE A 38 -15.13 -1.33 7.02
CA ILE A 38 -14.77 -2.66 6.51
C ILE A 38 -15.16 -3.69 7.56
N ARG A 39 -15.85 -4.76 7.17
CA ARG A 39 -16.19 -5.84 8.12
C ARG A 39 -14.98 -6.73 8.41
N VAL A 40 -14.76 -7.01 9.68
CA VAL A 40 -13.72 -7.93 10.14
C VAL A 40 -14.05 -9.35 9.68
N GLY A 41 -13.06 -10.05 9.12
CA GLY A 41 -13.23 -11.44 8.70
C GLY A 41 -13.98 -11.61 7.38
N GLU A 42 -14.32 -10.52 6.70
CA GLU A 42 -14.85 -10.56 5.33
C GLU A 42 -13.75 -10.34 4.29
N THR A 43 -13.97 -10.89 3.09
CA THR A 43 -13.16 -10.59 1.92
C THR A 43 -13.51 -9.19 1.41
N PHE A 44 -12.50 -8.39 1.08
CA PHE A 44 -12.69 -7.08 0.45
C PHE A 44 -11.68 -6.86 -0.68
N THR A 45 -11.97 -5.90 -1.56
CA THR A 45 -11.11 -5.58 -2.70
C THR A 45 -10.50 -4.20 -2.53
N ILE A 46 -9.17 -4.13 -2.60
CA ILE A 46 -8.44 -2.86 -2.75
C ILE A 46 -8.34 -2.54 -4.24
N VAL A 47 -8.58 -1.28 -4.59
CA VAL A 47 -8.58 -0.79 -5.95
C VAL A 47 -7.66 0.42 -6.06
N LEU A 48 -6.69 0.36 -6.99
CA LEU A 48 -6.09 1.57 -7.54
C LEU A 48 -6.96 1.96 -8.75
N PRO A 49 -7.57 3.16 -8.77
CA PRO A 49 -8.45 3.55 -9.85
C PRO A 49 -7.69 3.60 -11.19
N PRO A 50 -8.41 3.51 -12.32
CA PRO A 50 -7.80 3.60 -13.64
C PRO A 50 -6.95 4.86 -13.76
N HIS A 51 -5.70 4.67 -14.17
CA HIS A 51 -4.78 5.76 -14.38
C HIS A 51 -4.01 5.52 -15.67
N VAL A 52 -3.81 6.56 -16.47
CA VAL A 52 -3.05 6.47 -17.71
C VAL A 52 -1.64 6.92 -17.42
N SER A 53 -0.69 6.00 -17.49
CA SER A 53 0.72 6.30 -17.32
C SER A 53 1.55 5.43 -18.25
N PRO A 54 2.43 6.03 -19.09
CA PRO A 54 3.38 5.26 -19.88
C PRO A 54 4.57 4.74 -19.07
N SER A 55 4.67 5.15 -17.80
CA SER A 55 5.84 4.92 -16.95
C SER A 55 5.60 3.91 -15.84
N TYR A 56 4.36 3.54 -15.52
CA TYR A 56 4.08 2.60 -14.43
C TYR A 56 4.15 1.17 -14.94
N GLU A 57 4.82 0.30 -14.19
CA GLU A 57 4.96 -1.11 -14.52
C GLU A 57 4.21 -1.99 -13.53
N ARG A 58 4.32 -1.67 -12.23
CA ARG A 58 3.73 -2.47 -11.16
C ARG A 58 3.24 -1.59 -10.02
N VAL A 59 2.29 -2.12 -9.25
CA VAL A 59 1.73 -1.51 -8.05
C VAL A 59 1.96 -2.43 -6.86
N HIS A 60 2.43 -1.84 -5.76
CA HIS A 60 2.50 -2.47 -4.46
C HIS A 60 1.45 -1.86 -3.56
N PHE A 61 0.50 -2.65 -3.07
CA PHE A 61 -0.44 -2.17 -2.06
C PHE A 61 0.09 -2.43 -0.66
N MET A 62 -0.15 -1.48 0.23
CA MET A 62 0.17 -1.58 1.64
C MET A 62 -1.03 -1.15 2.47
N PHE A 63 -1.42 -1.99 3.43
CA PHE A 63 -2.49 -1.69 4.38
C PHE A 63 -1.87 -1.37 5.74
N ASN A 64 -2.01 -0.12 6.19
CA ASN A 64 -1.38 0.38 7.41
C ASN A 64 -2.43 0.63 8.49
N THR A 65 -2.29 0.02 9.67
CA THR A 65 -3.10 0.43 10.84
C THR A 65 -2.38 1.43 11.72
N ALA A 66 -3.14 2.40 12.23
CA ALA A 66 -2.68 3.27 13.30
C ALA A 66 -2.56 2.46 14.61
N GLY A 67 -1.43 1.77 14.81
CA GLY A 67 -1.21 0.98 16.03
C GLY A 67 -0.26 -0.22 15.93
N VAL A 68 0.31 -0.55 14.76
CA VAL A 68 1.21 -1.72 14.57
C VAL A 68 0.55 -3.06 14.95
N THR A 69 -0.78 -3.07 15.08
CA THR A 69 -1.60 -4.19 15.58
C THR A 69 -1.92 -5.22 14.52
N ALA A 70 -1.93 -4.83 13.24
CA ALA A 70 -2.21 -5.72 12.11
C ALA A 70 -1.03 -5.78 11.15
N GLY A 71 -0.79 -6.98 10.59
CA GLY A 71 0.30 -7.22 9.66
C GLY A 71 0.16 -6.39 8.38
N ILE A 72 1.28 -5.83 7.92
CA ILE A 72 1.35 -5.14 6.64
C ILE A 72 1.01 -6.15 5.55
N TYR A 73 -0.15 -6.01 4.92
CA TYR A 73 -0.48 -6.82 3.76
C TYR A 73 0.17 -6.21 2.52
N ILE A 74 0.96 -7.03 1.84
CA ILE A 74 1.79 -6.62 0.74
C ILE A 74 1.58 -7.56 -0.44
N ARG A 75 1.15 -7.00 -1.58
CA ARG A 75 1.15 -7.69 -2.87
C ARG A 75 1.62 -6.77 -3.97
N LEU A 76 2.39 -7.37 -4.87
CA LEU A 76 2.85 -6.79 -6.12
C LEU A 76 1.93 -7.25 -7.24
N LEU A 77 1.37 -6.30 -7.97
CA LEU A 77 0.50 -6.55 -9.12
C LEU A 77 1.02 -5.79 -10.34
N ASP A 78 0.80 -6.33 -11.53
CA ASP A 78 1.10 -5.64 -12.76
C ASP A 78 0.16 -4.45 -12.96
N PHE A 79 0.69 -3.36 -13.48
CA PHE A 79 -0.07 -2.18 -13.85
C PHE A 79 -0.45 -2.25 -15.32
N VAL A 80 -1.72 -2.02 -15.62
CA VAL A 80 -2.23 -1.89 -16.99
C VAL A 80 -2.75 -0.47 -17.17
N SER A 81 -2.11 0.29 -18.06
CA SER A 81 -2.46 1.70 -18.30
C SER A 81 -3.90 1.86 -18.75
N GLY A 82 -4.65 2.70 -18.05
CA GLY A 82 -6.07 2.96 -18.30
C GLY A 82 -7.02 1.97 -17.65
N GLU A 83 -6.51 0.98 -16.90
CA GLU A 83 -7.32 0.00 -16.18
C GLU A 83 -7.12 0.10 -14.66
N ALA A 84 -8.13 -0.30 -13.90
CA ALA A 84 -8.03 -0.38 -12.44
C ALA A 84 -7.27 -1.64 -12.02
N THR A 85 -6.26 -1.47 -11.17
CA THR A 85 -5.56 -2.58 -10.51
C THR A 85 -6.35 -3.01 -9.28
N ARG A 86 -6.71 -4.29 -9.19
CA ARG A 86 -7.54 -4.85 -8.11
C ARG A 86 -6.79 -5.91 -7.33
N LEU A 87 -6.87 -5.82 -6.01
CA LEU A 87 -6.30 -6.78 -5.09
C LEU A 87 -7.39 -7.30 -4.15
N VAL A 88 -7.72 -8.58 -4.26
CA VAL A 88 -8.62 -9.25 -3.32
C VAL A 88 -7.85 -9.59 -2.04
N VAL A 89 -8.36 -9.11 -0.91
CA VAL A 89 -7.85 -9.38 0.43
C VAL A 89 -8.80 -10.37 1.09
N THR A 90 -8.31 -11.56 1.38
CA THR A 90 -9.06 -12.60 2.07
C THR A 90 -8.61 -12.71 3.54
N PRO A 91 -9.48 -13.17 4.45
CA PRO A 91 -9.15 -13.26 5.88
C PRO A 91 -7.91 -14.09 6.21
N ASP A 92 -7.65 -15.15 5.45
CA ASP A 92 -6.48 -16.05 5.61
C ASP A 92 -5.15 -15.39 5.20
N VAL A 93 -5.23 -14.34 4.40
CA VAL A 93 -4.08 -13.65 3.83
C VAL A 93 -3.61 -12.49 4.71
N ILE A 94 -4.48 -11.95 5.55
CA ILE A 94 -4.12 -11.00 6.61
C ILE A 94 -3.36 -11.81 7.66
N ILE A 95 -2.03 -11.60 7.74
CA ILE A 95 -1.06 -12.39 8.54
C ILE A 95 -1.71 -12.94 9.81
N ALA A 96 -1.81 -14.28 9.89
CA ALA A 96 -2.56 -15.01 10.91
C ALA A 96 -2.15 -14.68 12.37
N GLU A 97 -0.98 -14.08 12.58
CA GLU A 97 -0.49 -13.67 13.90
C GLU A 97 -1.11 -12.36 14.41
N LYS A 98 -1.66 -11.53 13.52
CA LYS A 98 -2.13 -10.17 13.81
C LYS A 98 -3.34 -9.77 12.93
N PRO A 99 -4.52 -10.38 13.15
CA PRO A 99 -5.73 -10.03 12.41
C PRO A 99 -6.23 -8.62 12.79
N PHE A 100 -6.90 -7.95 11.85
CA PHE A 100 -7.65 -6.73 12.14
C PHE A 100 -8.76 -7.02 13.15
N LYS A 101 -9.06 -6.04 14.01
CA LYS A 101 -10.08 -6.10 15.04
C LYS A 101 -11.08 -4.98 14.87
N VAL A 102 -12.28 -5.18 15.41
CA VAL A 102 -13.31 -4.13 15.45
C VAL A 102 -12.73 -2.89 16.17
N GLY A 103 -12.88 -1.72 15.54
CA GLY A 103 -12.33 -0.45 16.00
C GLY A 103 -10.92 -0.12 15.50
N ASP A 104 -10.22 -1.06 14.85
CA ASP A 104 -8.97 -0.73 14.16
C ASP A 104 -9.24 0.30 13.06
N VAL A 105 -8.30 1.24 12.89
CA VAL A 105 -8.33 2.22 11.81
C VAL A 105 -7.14 1.98 10.90
N ALA A 106 -7.40 1.85 9.60
CA ALA A 106 -6.38 1.59 8.60
C ALA A 106 -6.46 2.50 7.37
N THR A 107 -5.34 2.71 6.71
CA THR A 107 -5.25 3.36 5.40
C THR A 107 -4.67 2.39 4.38
N VAL A 108 -4.99 2.61 3.11
CA VAL A 108 -4.34 1.97 1.97
C VAL A 108 -3.32 2.94 1.41
N GLU A 109 -2.11 2.44 1.20
CA GLU A 109 -1.04 3.13 0.51
C GLU A 109 -0.65 2.33 -0.73
N SER A 110 -0.16 3.03 -1.75
CA SER A 110 0.39 2.41 -2.96
C SER A 110 1.84 2.81 -3.15
N PHE A 111 2.67 1.89 -3.62
CA PHE A 111 3.97 2.20 -4.20
C PHE A 111 3.95 1.82 -5.67
N LEU A 112 4.41 2.74 -6.50
CA LEU A 112 4.37 2.59 -7.94
C LEU A 112 5.79 2.31 -8.42
N ASP A 113 5.97 1.20 -9.13
CA ASP A 113 7.22 0.92 -9.83
C ASP A 113 7.24 1.69 -11.14
N MET A 114 8.08 2.72 -11.20
CA MET A 114 8.20 3.59 -12.36
C MET A 114 9.42 3.20 -13.19
N ARG A 115 9.18 2.92 -14.48
CA ARG A 115 10.21 2.63 -15.46
C ARG A 115 11.30 3.70 -15.44
N ASN A 116 12.56 3.28 -15.31
CA ASN A 116 13.76 4.13 -15.26
C ASN A 116 13.87 5.08 -14.05
N VAL A 117 12.96 4.96 -13.07
CA VAL A 117 12.95 5.79 -11.85
C VAL A 117 13.08 4.90 -10.60
N GLY A 118 12.37 3.78 -10.58
CA GLY A 118 12.23 2.89 -9.42
C GLY A 118 10.95 3.17 -8.64
N TRP A 119 10.93 2.75 -7.38
CA TRP A 119 9.76 2.86 -6.52
C TRP A 119 9.49 4.29 -6.07
N VAL A 120 8.27 4.76 -6.33
CA VAL A 120 7.75 6.02 -5.79
C VAL A 120 6.58 5.75 -4.85
N TRP A 121 6.44 6.61 -3.84
CA TRP A 121 5.27 6.63 -2.99
C TRP A 121 4.09 7.22 -3.76
N GLY A 122 2.98 6.49 -3.83
CA GLY A 122 1.70 6.99 -4.30
C GLY A 122 0.96 7.73 -3.18
N GLU A 123 -0.29 8.08 -3.47
CA GLU A 123 -1.18 8.72 -2.48
C GLU A 123 -1.73 7.70 -1.48
N VAL A 124 -2.21 8.22 -0.35
CA VAL A 124 -2.82 7.47 0.76
C VAL A 124 -4.33 7.64 0.73
N SER A 125 -5.07 6.55 0.96
CA SER A 125 -6.52 6.58 1.05
C SER A 125 -7.03 7.38 2.24
N VAL A 126 -8.34 7.65 2.25
CA VAL A 126 -9.05 7.97 3.49
C VAL A 126 -8.92 6.82 4.50
N PRO A 127 -9.01 7.08 5.81
CA PRO A 127 -9.00 6.01 6.82
C PRO A 127 -10.27 5.17 6.76
N TYR A 128 -10.13 3.87 7.02
CA TYR A 128 -11.18 2.89 7.14
C TYR A 128 -11.25 2.36 8.57
N THR A 129 -12.47 2.26 9.11
CA THR A 129 -12.73 1.69 10.44
C THR A 129 -13.25 0.27 10.31
N PHE A 130 -12.63 -0.67 11.02
CA PHE A 130 -13.08 -2.05 11.05
C PHE A 130 -14.31 -2.22 11.96
N ILE A 131 -15.35 -2.86 11.46
CA ILE A 131 -16.63 -3.11 12.15
C ILE A 131 -16.95 -4.61 12.19
N SER A 132 -17.94 -4.99 13.00
CA SER A 132 -18.45 -6.38 13.09
C SER A 132 -19.27 -6.78 11.88
#